data_AF-A0A3B0MDK3-F1
#
_entry.id   AF-A0A3B0MDK3-F1
#
_cell.length_a   1.000
_cell.length_b   1.000
_cell.length_c   1.000
_cell.angle_alpha   90.00
_cell.angle_beta   90.00
_cell.angle_gamma   90.00
#
_symmetry.space_group_name_H-M   'P 1'
#
loop_
_entity.id
_entity.type
_entity.pdbx_description
1 polymer ?
#
loop_
_entity_poly.entity_id
_entity_poly.type
_entity_poly.pdbx_seq_one_letter_code
_entity_poly.pdbx_strand_id
1 'polypeptide(L)'
;MKHGGKRPGAGRPAGSQNADTAAMRAALSGLLEGQVAVAIAALADIAQNGTSESARVSAACAILDRTHGRPRAAPNAAPLHGKPPGAFDLVIGNW
;
A
#
# COMPACT_ATOMS: atom_id res chain seq x y z
N MET A 1 5.63 -47.18 5.17
CA MET A 1 4.70 -46.73 6.24
C MET A 1 3.70 -45.77 5.59
N LYS A 2 2.37 -46.00 5.73
CA LYS A 2 1.34 -45.20 5.03
C LYS A 2 1.18 -43.84 5.74
N HIS A 3 1.63 -42.75 5.14
CA HIS A 3 1.40 -41.39 5.66
C HIS A 3 -0.08 -41.03 5.58
N GLY A 4 -0.59 -40.36 6.62
CA GLY A 4 -2.03 -40.08 6.80
C GLY A 4 -2.62 -39.26 5.66
N GLY A 5 -3.63 -39.82 4.98
CA GLY A 5 -4.39 -39.12 3.95
C GLY A 5 -5.37 -38.09 4.50
N LYS A 6 -5.90 -37.25 3.61
CA LYS A 6 -6.87 -36.18 3.91
C LYS A 6 -8.11 -36.76 4.58
N ARG A 7 -8.30 -36.45 5.87
CA ARG A 7 -9.54 -36.77 6.60
C ARG A 7 -10.46 -35.53 6.57
N PRO A 8 -11.79 -35.69 6.53
CA PRO A 8 -12.69 -34.56 6.73
C PRO A 8 -12.40 -33.93 8.10
N GLY A 9 -12.05 -32.64 8.10
CA GLY A 9 -11.60 -31.91 9.30
C GLY A 9 -10.10 -32.02 9.65
N ALA A 10 -9.30 -32.75 8.87
CA ALA A 10 -7.85 -32.78 9.06
C ALA A 10 -7.16 -31.65 8.28
N GLY A 11 -6.29 -30.93 8.98
CA GLY A 11 -5.58 -29.77 8.48
C GLY A 11 -6.11 -28.48 9.08
N ARG A 12 -5.29 -27.44 9.02
CA ARG A 12 -5.63 -26.10 9.47
C ARG A 12 -6.61 -25.48 8.45
N PRO A 13 -7.77 -24.92 8.87
CA PRO A 13 -8.76 -24.38 7.94
C PRO A 13 -8.12 -23.28 7.08
N ALA A 14 -8.43 -23.30 5.78
CA ALA A 14 -7.91 -22.34 4.82
C ALA A 14 -8.28 -20.91 5.26
N GLY A 15 -7.28 -20.02 5.31
CA GLY A 15 -7.48 -18.63 5.72
C GLY A 15 -7.36 -18.36 7.23
N SER A 16 -7.13 -19.38 8.06
CA SER A 16 -6.83 -19.12 9.47
C SER A 16 -5.49 -18.38 9.60
N GLN A 17 -5.47 -17.28 10.35
CA GLN A 17 -4.24 -16.53 10.63
C GLN A 17 -3.48 -17.21 11.77
N ASN A 18 -2.15 -17.34 11.67
CA ASN A 18 -1.34 -17.88 12.77
C ASN A 18 -1.63 -17.07 14.04
N ALA A 19 -2.04 -17.75 15.11
CA ALA A 19 -2.48 -17.09 16.35
C ALA A 19 -1.38 -16.17 16.91
N ASP A 20 -0.14 -16.62 16.85
CA ASP A 20 1.03 -15.84 17.31
C ASP A 20 1.25 -14.58 16.48
N THR A 21 1.09 -14.70 15.15
CA THR A 21 1.20 -13.55 14.23
C THR A 21 0.05 -12.57 14.41
N ALA A 22 -1.17 -13.06 14.69
CA ALA A 22 -2.34 -12.23 14.95
C ALA A 22 -2.20 -11.47 16.29
N ALA A 23 -1.76 -12.16 17.35
CA ALA A 23 -1.51 -11.56 18.66
C ALA A 23 -0.40 -10.50 18.60
N MET A 24 0.70 -10.80 17.90
CA MET A 24 1.79 -9.84 17.69
C MET A 24 1.34 -8.61 16.88
N ARG A 25 0.51 -8.79 15.84
CA ARG A 25 -0.08 -7.68 15.08
C ARG A 25 -1.00 -6.82 15.95
N ALA A 26 -1.82 -7.43 16.80
CA ALA A 26 -2.70 -6.71 17.72
C ALA A 26 -1.89 -5.92 18.76
N ALA A 27 -0.84 -6.52 19.33
CA ALA A 27 0.05 -5.83 20.27
C ALA A 27 0.77 -4.65 19.61
N LEU A 28 1.27 -4.81 18.38
CA LEU A 28 1.86 -3.72 17.61
C LEU A 28 0.83 -2.63 17.29
N SER A 29 -0.40 -3.00 16.95
CA SER A 29 -1.48 -2.05 16.72
C SER A 29 -1.76 -1.22 17.96
N GLY A 30 -1.83 -1.84 19.14
CA GLY A 30 -2.04 -1.15 20.41
C GLY A 30 -0.90 -0.20 20.78
N LEU A 31 0.36 -0.58 20.51
CA LEU A 31 1.52 0.30 20.72
C LEU A 31 1.55 1.51 19.77
N LEU A 32 0.92 1.38 18.60
CA LEU A 32 0.87 2.41 17.57
C LEU A 32 -0.39 3.27 17.66
N GLU A 33 -1.28 3.02 18.63
CA GLU A 33 -2.41 3.88 18.92
C GLU A 33 -1.90 5.30 19.26
N GLY A 34 -2.37 6.29 18.51
CA GLY A 34 -1.92 7.68 18.62
C GLY A 34 -0.65 8.04 17.83
N GLN A 35 0.20 7.07 17.47
CA GLN A 35 1.38 7.33 16.61
C GLN A 35 0.99 7.75 15.19
N VAL A 36 -0.20 7.37 14.74
CA VAL A 36 -0.73 7.78 13.42
C VAL A 36 -0.86 9.29 13.32
N ALA A 37 -1.39 9.95 14.35
CA ALA A 37 -1.56 11.41 14.35
C ALA A 37 -0.20 12.13 14.34
N VAL A 38 0.75 11.64 15.14
CA VAL A 38 2.13 12.16 15.20
C VAL A 38 2.84 11.98 13.86
N ALA A 39 2.70 10.81 13.22
CA ALA A 39 3.29 10.55 11.91
C ALA A 39 2.71 11.45 10.82
N ILE A 40 1.40 11.71 10.83
CA ILE A 40 0.77 12.64 9.89
C ILE A 40 1.27 14.06 10.11
N ALA A 41 1.36 14.51 11.36
CA ALA A 41 1.91 15.83 11.69
C ALA A 41 3.36 15.99 11.23
N ALA A 42 4.20 14.98 11.44
CA ALA A 42 5.58 14.96 10.97
C ALA A 42 5.67 15.01 9.44
N LEU A 43 4.81 14.27 8.71
CA LEU A 43 4.76 14.35 7.25
C LEU A 43 4.33 15.73 6.76
N ALA A 44 3.37 16.37 7.43
CA ALA A 44 2.93 17.71 7.09
C ALA A 44 4.03 18.76 7.33
N ASP A 45 4.82 18.61 8.40
CA ASP A 45 5.98 19.46 8.66
C ASP A 45 7.08 19.25 7.62
N ILE A 46 7.41 17.99 7.30
CA ILE A 46 8.39 17.67 6.25
C ILE A 46 7.95 18.22 4.89
N ALA A 47 6.67 18.13 4.54
CA ALA A 47 6.15 18.66 3.28
C ALA A 47 6.30 20.18 3.16
N GLN A 48 6.20 20.92 4.27
CA GLN A 48 6.28 22.39 4.30
C GLN A 48 7.72 22.89 4.48
N ASN A 49 8.45 22.32 5.42
CA ASN A 49 9.73 22.83 5.92
C ASN A 49 10.94 21.93 5.58
N GLY A 50 10.72 20.81 4.90
CA GLY A 50 11.78 19.86 4.56
C GLY A 50 12.92 20.50 3.77
N THR A 51 14.15 20.17 4.14
CA THR A 51 15.38 20.70 3.53
C THR A 51 15.64 20.15 2.13
N SER A 52 15.14 18.93 1.85
CA SER A 52 15.25 18.27 0.55
C SER A 52 13.92 18.33 -0.20
N GLU A 53 13.97 18.72 -1.47
CA GLU A 53 12.79 18.73 -2.33
C GLU A 53 12.21 17.32 -2.52
N SER A 54 13.07 16.30 -2.64
CA SER A 54 12.65 14.90 -2.71
C SER A 54 11.91 14.45 -1.45
N ALA A 55 12.33 14.92 -0.27
CA ALA A 55 11.65 14.63 0.98
C ALA A 55 10.26 15.31 1.04
N ARG A 56 10.14 16.56 0.58
CA ARG A 56 8.86 17.27 0.50
C ARG A 56 7.88 16.57 -0.44
N VAL A 57 8.34 16.20 -1.65
CA VAL A 57 7.52 15.49 -2.64
C VAL A 57 7.06 14.14 -2.10
N SER A 58 7.97 13.38 -1.49
CA SER A 58 7.65 12.07 -0.91
C SER A 58 6.63 12.18 0.22
N ALA A 59 6.77 13.20 1.09
CA ALA A 59 5.82 13.45 2.18
C ALA A 59 4.44 13.87 1.66
N ALA A 60 4.38 14.76 0.67
CA ALA A 60 3.13 15.18 0.05
C ALA A 60 2.39 14.01 -0.62
N CYS A 61 3.10 13.19 -1.41
CA CYS A 61 2.52 11.99 -2.02
C CYS A 61 2.00 11.01 -0.96
N ALA A 62 2.75 10.79 0.13
CA ALA A 62 2.33 9.90 1.20
C ALA A 62 1.06 10.38 1.93
N ILE A 63 0.83 11.70 2.02
CA ILE A 63 -0.42 12.25 2.57
C ILE A 63 -1.58 11.99 1.59
N LEU A 64 -1.41 12.32 0.31
CA LEU A 64 -2.44 12.18 -0.72
C LEU A 64 -2.87 10.73 -0.94
N ASP A 65 -1.91 9.80 -0.95
CA ASP A 65 -2.16 8.37 -1.11
C ASP A 65 -3.07 7.81 0.01
N ARG A 66 -3.10 8.46 1.19
CA ARG A 66 -3.95 8.07 2.31
C ARG A 66 -5.35 8.69 2.25
N THR A 67 -5.49 9.92 1.76
CA THR A 67 -6.79 10.62 1.69
C THR A 67 -7.58 10.29 0.43
N HIS A 68 -6.90 10.10 -0.70
CA HIS A 68 -7.51 9.85 -2.01
C HIS A 68 -7.31 8.42 -2.51
N GLY A 69 -6.48 7.64 -1.81
CA GLY A 69 -6.08 6.31 -2.24
C GLY A 69 -4.96 6.36 -3.28
N ARG A 70 -4.17 5.28 -3.34
CA ARG A 70 -3.09 5.17 -4.31
C ARG A 70 -3.68 4.92 -5.71
N PRO A 71 -3.29 5.68 -6.75
CA PRO A 71 -3.74 5.40 -8.10
C PRO A 71 -3.37 3.96 -8.46
N ARG A 72 -4.35 3.23 -9.03
CA ARG A 72 -4.12 1.86 -9.49
C ARG A 72 -3.01 1.90 -10.54
N ALA A 73 -1.96 1.10 -10.34
CA ALA A 73 -1.01 0.83 -11.41
C ALA A 73 -1.82 0.21 -12.56
N ALA A 74 -2.08 0.98 -13.61
CA ALA A 74 -2.81 0.52 -14.77
C ALA A 74 -1.77 -0.06 -15.74
N PRO A 75 -1.63 -1.39 -15.89
CA PRO A 75 -0.76 -1.94 -16.92
C PRO A 75 -1.30 -1.59 -18.32
N ASN A 76 -2.62 -1.37 -18.41
CA ASN A 76 -3.36 -1.04 -19.61
C ASN A 76 -4.31 0.12 -19.27
N ALA A 77 -3.82 1.35 -19.18
CA ALA A 77 -4.70 2.51 -19.04
C ALA A 77 -5.83 2.40 -20.08
N ALA A 78 -7.08 2.46 -19.61
CA ALA A 78 -8.24 2.40 -20.51
C ALA A 78 -8.03 3.45 -21.61
N PRO A 79 -8.26 3.11 -22.91
CA PRO A 79 -8.13 4.09 -23.97
C PRO A 79 -8.98 5.30 -23.61
N LEU A 80 -8.35 6.47 -23.50
CA LEU A 80 -9.09 7.72 -23.36
C LEU A 80 -10.07 7.78 -24.53
N HIS A 81 -11.36 7.85 -24.23
CA HIS A 81 -12.40 7.83 -25.25
C HIS A 81 -12.14 8.96 -26.26
N GLY A 82 -11.78 8.61 -27.49
CA GLY A 82 -11.43 9.56 -28.55
C GLY A 82 -9.94 9.80 -28.81
N LYS A 83 -9.00 9.09 -28.18
CA LYS A 83 -7.57 9.13 -28.57
C LYS A 83 -7.02 7.73 -28.89
N PRO A 84 -6.24 7.56 -29.98
CA PRO A 84 -5.64 6.28 -30.29
C PRO A 84 -4.66 5.85 -29.18
N PRO A 85 -4.59 4.55 -28.85
CA PRO A 85 -3.60 4.04 -27.92
C PRO A 85 -2.19 4.40 -28.44
N GLY A 86 -1.37 5.01 -27.58
CA GLY A 86 -0.02 5.51 -27.94
C GLY A 86 0.07 7.01 -28.23
N ALA A 87 -1.03 7.76 -28.20
CA ALA A 87 -0.98 9.22 -28.38
C ALA A 87 -0.22 9.95 -27.25
N PHE A 88 -0.13 9.35 -26.05
CA PHE A 88 0.64 9.91 -24.93
C PHE A 88 2.14 9.61 -25.03
N ASP A 89 2.54 8.43 -25.55
CA ASP A 89 3.95 8.03 -25.74
C ASP A 89 4.68 8.90 -26.78
N LEU A 90 3.93 9.53 -27.70
CA LEU A 90 4.46 10.47 -28.68
C LEU A 90 4.72 11.87 -28.11
N VAL A 91 4.09 12.22 -26.97
CA VAL A 91 4.18 13.56 -26.35
C VAL A 91 5.19 13.58 -25.20
N ILE A 92 5.32 12.48 -24.47
CA ILE A 92 6.22 12.36 -23.33
C ILE A 92 7.00 11.07 -23.56
N GLY A 93 8.15 11.18 -24.22
CA GLY A 93 8.93 10.03 -24.70
C GLY A 93 9.17 8.98 -23.61
N ASN A 94 9.09 7.71 -24.02
CA ASN A 94 9.39 6.55 -23.18
C ASN A 94 10.77 6.68 -22.51
N TRP A 95 10.76 6.87 -21.19
CA TRP A 95 11.89 6.61 -20.28
C TRP A 95 11.42 5.68 -19.17
#